data_AF-A0A4U9HRH7-F1
#
_entry.id   AF-A0A4U9HRH7-F1
#
_cell.length_a   1.000
_cell.length_b   1.000
_cell.length_c   1.000
_cell.angle_alpha   90.00
_cell.angle_beta   90.00
_cell.angle_gamma   90.00
#
_symmetry.space_group_name_H-M   'P 1'
#
loop_
_entity.id
_entity.type
_entity.pdbx_description
1 polymer ?
#
loop_
_entity_poly.entity_id
_entity_poly.type
_entity_poly.pdbx_seq_one_letter_code
_entity_poly.pdbx_strand_id
1 'polypeptide(L)'
;MTTQYGFFIDSSRCTGCKTCELACKDYKDLTPDVSFRRIYEYAGGDWQEDNGVWHQNVFAYYLSISCNHCEDPACTKVCPSGRCTSAKTALWWWMRMSASAAATATWPARTVRRSTTPPKAI
;
A
#
# COMPACT_ATOMS: atom_id res chain seq x y z
N MET A 1 -16.08 18.56 17.22
CA MET A 1 -14.89 18.62 16.36
C MET A 1 -14.53 17.22 15.94
N THR A 2 -14.39 16.97 14.64
CA THR A 2 -13.89 15.70 14.11
C THR A 2 -12.36 15.67 14.20
N THR A 3 -11.81 14.58 14.72
CA THR A 3 -10.36 14.39 14.90
C THR A 3 -9.70 14.17 13.54
N GLN A 4 -8.68 14.99 13.22
CA GLN A 4 -7.83 14.79 12.05
C GLN A 4 -6.70 13.81 12.40
N TYR A 5 -6.55 12.77 11.59
CA TYR A 5 -5.45 11.82 11.71
C TYR A 5 -4.38 12.11 10.67
N GLY A 6 -3.12 11.85 11.02
CA GLY A 6 -1.97 11.94 10.15
C GLY A 6 -1.05 10.75 10.35
N PHE A 7 -0.33 10.36 9.30
CA PHE A 7 0.65 9.29 9.34
C PHE A 7 2.04 9.88 9.12
N PHE A 8 2.96 9.64 10.06
CA PHE A 8 4.33 10.15 10.02
C PHE A 8 5.32 8.99 9.94
N ILE A 9 6.32 9.12 9.07
CA ILE A 9 7.40 8.17 8.90
C ILE A 9 8.72 8.93 8.98
N ASP A 10 9.61 8.47 9.84
CA ASP A 10 11.00 8.89 9.84
C ASP A 10 11.80 8.03 8.84
N SER A 11 12.16 8.63 7.71
CA SER A 11 12.94 7.96 6.66
C SER A 11 14.39 7.69 7.06
N SER A 12 14.95 8.46 8.00
CA SER A 12 16.33 8.27 8.46
C SER A 12 16.53 6.94 9.19
N ARG A 13 15.44 6.39 9.73
CA ARG A 13 15.42 5.10 10.45
C ARG A 13 14.95 3.94 9.57
N CYS A 14 14.59 4.21 8.32
CA CYS A 14 14.11 3.18 7.41
C CYS A 14 15.30 2.38 6.85
N THR A 15 15.44 1.14 7.29
CA THR A 15 16.50 0.22 6.83
C THR A 15 16.12 -0.61 5.60
N GLY A 16 14.90 -0.42 5.08
CA GLY A 16 14.44 -1.18 3.93
C GLY A 16 13.96 -2.60 4.24
N CYS A 17 13.65 -2.94 5.51
CA CYS A 17 13.27 -4.29 5.94
C CYS A 17 11.96 -4.86 5.35
N LYS A 18 11.15 -4.02 4.68
CA LYS A 18 9.84 -4.36 4.06
C LYS A 18 8.78 -4.93 5.00
N THR A 19 9.00 -4.93 6.31
CA THR A 19 8.02 -5.43 7.30
C THR A 19 6.71 -4.65 7.26
N CYS A 20 6.76 -3.34 7.08
CA CYS A 20 5.56 -2.49 7.00
C CYS A 20 4.74 -2.72 5.71
N GLU A 21 5.38 -3.19 4.63
CA GLU A 21 4.67 -3.62 3.42
C GLU A 21 3.92 -4.94 3.70
N LEU A 22 4.59 -5.93 4.30
CA LEU A 22 3.96 -7.21 4.64
C LEU A 22 2.83 -7.06 5.67
N ALA A 23 3.05 -6.26 6.71
CA ALA A 23 2.02 -5.99 7.73
C ALA A 23 0.78 -5.33 7.12
N CYS A 24 0.98 -4.42 6.15
CA CYS A 24 -0.14 -3.79 5.44
C CYS A 24 -0.88 -4.78 4.55
N LYS A 25 -0.18 -5.73 3.90
CA LYS A 25 -0.81 -6.76 3.08
C LYS A 25 -1.63 -7.72 3.92
N ASP A 26 -1.07 -8.21 5.02
CA ASP A 26 -1.72 -9.11 5.97
C ASP A 26 -2.98 -8.46 6.57
N TYR A 27 -2.87 -7.23 7.05
CA TYR A 27 -4.01 -6.50 7.63
C TYR A 27 -5.13 -6.17 6.63
N LYS A 28 -4.84 -6.18 5.32
CA LYS A 28 -5.80 -5.85 4.26
C LYS A 28 -6.17 -7.03 3.38
N ASP A 29 -5.74 -8.23 3.74
CA ASP A 29 -5.96 -9.47 2.97
C ASP A 29 -5.62 -9.29 1.48
N LEU A 30 -4.50 -8.60 1.19
CA LEU A 30 -4.10 -8.32 -0.18
C LEU A 30 -3.51 -9.57 -0.85
N THR A 31 -3.74 -9.67 -2.15
CA THR A 31 -3.07 -10.67 -2.98
C THR A 31 -1.57 -10.36 -3.11
N PRO A 32 -0.73 -11.36 -3.44
CA PRO A 32 0.72 -11.16 -3.52
C PRO A 32 1.17 -10.08 -4.52
N ASP A 33 0.38 -9.83 -5.56
CA ASP A 33 0.63 -8.86 -6.62
C ASP A 33 0.32 -7.40 -6.22
N VAL A 34 -0.50 -7.18 -5.19
CA VAL A 34 -0.93 -5.83 -4.79
C VAL A 34 -0.28 -5.41 -3.46
N SER A 35 0.29 -4.22 -3.45
CA SER A 35 0.90 -3.61 -2.25
C SER A 35 0.43 -2.17 -2.12
N PHE A 36 -0.32 -1.86 -1.05
CA PHE A 36 -0.78 -0.49 -0.75
C PHE A 36 0.32 0.40 -0.14
N ARG A 37 1.25 -0.22 0.59
CA ARG A 37 2.49 0.39 1.05
C ARG A 37 3.64 -0.32 0.36
N ARG A 38 4.64 0.43 -0.09
CA ARG A 38 5.81 -0.10 -0.80
C ARG A 38 7.08 0.54 -0.27
N ILE A 39 8.14 -0.25 -0.23
CA ILE A 39 9.47 0.24 0.10
C ILE A 39 10.29 0.35 -1.17
N TYR A 40 10.67 1.58 -1.51
CA TYR A 40 11.54 1.89 -2.63
C TYR A 40 12.96 2.13 -2.14
N GLU A 41 13.91 1.51 -2.83
CA GLU A 41 15.32 1.84 -2.71
C GLU A 41 15.65 2.90 -3.75
N TYR A 42 16.23 4.00 -3.30
CA TYR A 42 16.74 5.04 -4.18
C TYR A 42 18.25 5.12 -3.98
N ALA A 43 18.97 4.71 -5.02
CA ALA A 43 20.41 4.77 -5.07
C ALA A 43 20.83 5.67 -6.23
N GLY A 44 21.91 6.41 -6.03
CA GLY A 44 22.44 7.33 -7.00
C GLY A 44 23.85 7.75 -6.65
N GLY A 45 24.40 8.62 -7.48
CA GLY A 45 25.77 9.08 -7.37
C GLY A 45 26.45 9.09 -8.71
N ASP A 46 27.57 9.80 -8.73
CA ASP A 46 28.39 10.04 -9.89
C ASP A 46 29.86 10.20 -9.44
N TRP A 47 30.72 10.29 -10.42
CA TRP A 47 32.12 10.65 -10.26
C TRP A 47 32.29 12.14 -10.55
N GLN A 48 32.92 12.85 -9.62
CA GLN A 48 33.25 14.26 -9.77
C GLN A 48 34.76 14.43 -9.71
N GLU A 49 35.33 15.09 -10.71
CA GLU A 49 36.73 15.47 -10.73
C GLU A 49 36.91 16.81 -10.03
N ASP A 50 37.82 16.86 -9.05
CA ASP A 50 38.28 18.09 -8.42
C ASP A 50 39.81 18.12 -8.46
N ASN A 51 40.38 19.06 -9.21
CA ASN A 51 41.82 19.27 -9.35
C ASN A 51 42.63 18.00 -9.71
N GLY A 52 42.11 17.16 -10.60
CA GLY A 52 42.75 15.90 -11.03
C GLY A 52 42.59 14.75 -10.05
N VAL A 53 41.83 14.94 -8.95
CA VAL A 53 41.44 13.90 -8.01
C VAL A 53 39.97 13.56 -8.24
N TRP A 54 39.66 12.28 -8.39
CA TRP A 54 38.29 11.80 -8.57
C TRP A 54 37.65 11.48 -7.23
N HIS A 55 36.49 12.07 -6.98
CA HIS A 55 35.66 11.83 -5.80
C HIS A 55 34.31 11.25 -6.21
N GLN A 56 33.85 10.26 -5.45
CA GLN A 56 32.54 9.65 -5.63
C GLN A 56 31.53 10.19 -4.61
N ASN A 57 30.30 10.49 -5.05
CA ASN A 57 29.20 10.94 -4.18
C ASN A 57 28.05 9.92 -4.10
N VAL A 58 28.38 8.63 -4.10
CA VAL A 58 27.40 7.53 -4.07
C VAL A 58 26.55 7.59 -2.80
N PHE A 59 25.24 7.46 -2.96
CA PHE A 59 24.27 7.40 -1.88
C PHE A 59 23.21 6.33 -2.15
N ALA A 60 22.64 5.78 -1.09
CA ALA A 60 21.47 4.92 -1.14
C ALA A 60 20.60 5.16 0.10
N TYR A 61 19.29 5.23 -0.08
CA TYR A 61 18.33 5.33 1.02
C TYR A 61 17.00 4.68 0.66
N TYR A 62 16.21 4.37 1.69
CA TYR A 62 14.91 3.72 1.54
C TYR A 62 13.77 4.67 1.86
N LEU A 63 12.71 4.61 1.04
CA LEU A 63 11.49 5.37 1.25
C LEU A 63 10.28 4.44 1.32
N SER A 64 9.47 4.61 2.36
CA SER A 64 8.17 3.96 2.47
C SER A 64 7.10 4.85 1.86
N ILE A 65 6.57 4.43 0.71
CA ILE A 65 5.56 5.18 -0.05
C ILE A 65 4.21 4.48 0.07
N SER A 66 3.17 5.26 0.36
CA SER A 66 1.77 4.82 0.44
C SER A 66 0.83 5.96 0.07
N CYS A 67 -0.48 5.71 0.04
CA CYS A 67 -1.47 6.80 -0.02
C CYS A 67 -1.31 7.74 1.19
N ASN A 68 -1.17 9.05 0.94
CA ASN A 68 -0.98 10.06 1.98
C ASN A 68 -2.29 10.67 2.50
N HIS A 69 -3.44 10.28 1.94
CA HIS A 69 -4.74 10.84 2.31
C HIS A 69 -4.77 12.37 2.30
N CYS A 70 -4.29 12.94 1.18
CA CYS A 70 -4.17 14.39 0.99
C CYS A 70 -5.50 15.11 1.26
N GLU A 71 -5.41 16.32 1.81
CA GLU A 71 -6.57 17.19 2.04
C GLU A 71 -7.23 17.62 0.72
N ASP A 72 -6.42 17.98 -0.28
CA ASP A 72 -6.84 18.23 -1.66
C ASP A 72 -6.24 17.16 -2.61
N PRO A 73 -6.86 15.97 -2.69
CA PRO A 73 -6.32 14.85 -3.45
C PRO A 73 -6.53 15.01 -4.96
N ALA A 74 -5.44 15.05 -5.73
CA ALA A 74 -5.52 15.06 -7.20
C ALA A 74 -6.23 13.82 -7.77
N CYS A 75 -6.12 12.67 -7.09
CA CYS A 75 -6.71 11.41 -7.55
C CYS A 75 -8.25 11.41 -7.56
N THR A 76 -8.92 12.25 -6.77
CA THR A 76 -10.39 12.36 -6.80
C THR A 76 -10.86 13.19 -7.99
N LYS A 77 -10.11 14.24 -8.36
CA LYS A 77 -10.41 15.15 -9.47
C LYS A 77 -10.43 14.46 -10.83
N VAL A 78 -9.59 13.43 -11.00
CA VAL A 78 -9.45 12.70 -12.26
C VAL A 78 -10.26 11.40 -12.31
N CYS A 79 -11.01 11.05 -11.25
CA CYS A 79 -11.69 9.78 -11.15
C CYS A 79 -12.90 9.72 -12.10
N PRO A 80 -12.89 8.92 -13.18
CA PRO A 80 -13.97 8.90 -14.16
C PRO A 80 -15.29 8.36 -13.59
N SER A 81 -15.19 7.54 -12.54
CA SER A 81 -16.33 6.88 -11.88
C SER A 81 -16.84 7.59 -10.63
N GLY A 82 -16.20 8.68 -10.19
CA GLY A 82 -16.57 9.42 -8.98
C GLY A 82 -16.46 8.63 -7.66
N ARG A 83 -15.86 7.43 -7.67
CA ARG A 83 -15.77 6.55 -6.49
C ARG A 83 -14.65 6.92 -5.51
N CYS A 84 -13.70 7.75 -5.93
CA CYS A 84 -12.66 8.27 -5.06
C CYS A 84 -13.18 9.56 -4.40
N THR A 85 -13.49 9.49 -3.11
CA THR A 85 -13.97 10.64 -2.32
C THR A 85 -13.03 10.93 -1.15
N SER A 86 -12.92 12.20 -0.76
CA SER A 86 -12.22 12.62 0.46
C SER A 86 -13.19 12.64 1.64
N ALA A 87 -13.03 11.72 2.59
CA ALA A 87 -13.79 11.75 3.84
C ALA A 87 -12.94 12.42 4.94
N LYS A 88 -13.47 13.47 5.58
CA LYS A 88 -12.78 14.24 6.63
C LYS A 88 -12.67 13.51 8.00
N THR A 89 -13.20 12.30 8.09
CA THR A 89 -13.16 11.48 9.31
C THR A 89 -12.68 10.09 8.93
N ALA A 90 -11.37 9.89 8.93
CA ALA A 90 -10.76 8.62 8.55
C ALA A 90 -10.70 7.66 9.74
N LEU A 91 -11.86 7.16 10.16
CA LEU A 91 -11.95 5.80 10.67
C LEU A 91 -13.06 5.16 9.84
N TRP A 92 -12.66 4.58 8.71
CA TRP A 92 -13.25 3.37 8.17
C TRP A 92 -14.76 3.31 8.36
N TRP A 93 -15.52 3.92 7.45
CA TRP A 93 -16.92 3.59 7.25
C TRP A 93 -16.99 2.15 6.67
N TRP A 94 -16.67 1.18 7.51
CA TRP A 94 -16.95 -0.26 7.37
C TRP A 94 -17.92 -0.71 8.48
N MET A 95 -18.86 0.17 8.83
CA MET A 95 -20.11 -0.23 9.48
C MET A 95 -21.25 0.41 8.69
N ARG A 96 -22.04 -0.47 8.05
CA ARG A 96 -23.20 -0.23 7.16
C ARG A 96 -22.92 -0.21 5.66
N MET A 97 -22.42 -1.33 5.12
CA MET A 97 -23.12 -1.93 3.98
C MET A 97 -24.29 -2.75 4.53
N SER A 98 -25.37 -2.05 4.88
CA SER A 98 -26.67 -2.68 5.05
C SER A 98 -27.29 -2.83 3.66
N ALA A 99 -27.48 -4.10 3.29
CA ALA A 99 -28.37 -4.64 2.28
C ALA A 99 -29.31 -3.65 1.55
N SER A 100 -29.26 -3.67 0.22
CA SER A 100 -30.48 -3.77 -0.57
C SER A 100 -30.24 -4.72 -1.75
N ALA A 101 -31.14 -5.67 -1.86
CA ALA A 101 -31.11 -6.86 -2.69
C ALA A 101 -31.29 -6.56 -4.19
N ALA A 102 -30.70 -7.40 -5.05
CA ALA A 102 -31.42 -8.30 -5.95
C ALA A 102 -30.51 -8.79 -7.09
N ALA A 103 -30.01 -10.02 -7.00
CA ALA A 103 -29.94 -10.97 -8.11
C ALA A 103 -29.54 -12.34 -7.54
N THR A 104 -30.54 -13.20 -7.50
CA THR A 104 -30.56 -14.60 -7.08
C THR A 104 -29.45 -15.46 -7.68
N ALA A 105 -28.68 -16.13 -6.83
CA ALA A 105 -28.26 -17.52 -7.06
C ALA A 105 -27.96 -18.20 -5.70
N THR A 106 -28.66 -19.29 -5.49
CA THR A 106 -28.78 -20.14 -4.30
C THR A 106 -27.50 -20.90 -3.94
N TRP A 107 -27.06 -20.75 -2.67
CA TRP A 107 -26.56 -21.75 -1.68
C TRP A 107 -25.50 -22.83 -2.06
N PRO A 108 -24.83 -23.49 -1.09
CA PRO A 108 -24.61 -23.18 0.33
C PRO A 108 -23.14 -23.36 0.79
N ALA A 109 -22.92 -23.02 2.06
CA ALA A 109 -21.74 -23.31 2.87
C ALA A 109 -21.03 -24.64 2.53
N ARG A 110 -19.73 -24.56 2.30
CA ARG A 110 -18.83 -25.70 2.50
C ARG A 110 -17.53 -25.21 3.12
N THR A 111 -17.43 -25.45 4.43
CA THR A 111 -16.16 -25.58 5.15
C THR A 111 -15.25 -26.51 4.35
N VAL A 112 -14.23 -25.97 3.70
CA VAL A 112 -13.22 -26.78 3.00
C VAL A 112 -12.18 -27.21 4.02
N ARG A 113 -12.25 -28.49 4.40
CA ARG A 113 -11.12 -29.23 4.99
C ARG A 113 -9.96 -29.22 3.98
N ARG A 114 -8.75 -28.97 4.47
CA ARG A 114 -7.49 -29.23 3.76
C ARG A 114 -7.52 -30.64 3.15
N SER A 115 -7.39 -30.74 1.83
CA SER A 115 -7.05 -31.99 1.14
C SER A 115 -5.56 -32.01 0.81
N THR A 116 -4.87 -33.01 1.34
CA THR A 116 -3.43 -33.28 1.23
C THR A 116 -3.10 -34.06 -0.05
N THR A 117 -3.18 -33.42 -1.21
CA THR A 117 -2.66 -34.03 -2.45
C THR A 117 -1.92 -32.99 -3.29
N PRO A 118 -0.64 -33.20 -3.61
CA PRO A 118 0.15 -32.25 -4.39
C PRO A 118 -0.29 -32.25 -5.86
N PRO A 119 -0.21 -31.10 -6.57
CA PRO A 119 -0.55 -31.02 -7.97
C PRO A 119 0.47 -31.79 -8.83
N LYS A 120 -0.04 -32.61 -9.76
CA LYS A 120 0.77 -33.26 -10.80
C LYS A 120 1.31 -32.21 -11.77
N ALA A 121 2.58 -32.34 -12.09
CA ALA A 121 3.29 -31.57 -13.10
C ALA A 121 2.78 -31.89 -14.52
N ILE A 122 2.43 -30.84 -15.26
CA ILE A 122 2.72 -30.64 -16.69
C ILE A 122 3.01 -29.15 -16.85
#